data_AF-A0A965VIQ6-F1
#
_entry.id   AF-A0A965VIQ6-F1
#
_cell.length_a   1.000
_cell.length_b   1.000
_cell.length_c   1.000
_cell.angle_alpha   90.00
_cell.angle_beta   90.00
_cell.angle_gamma   90.00
#
_symmetry.space_group_name_H-M   'P 1'
#
loop_
_entity.id
_entity.type
_entity.pdbx_description
1 polymer ?
#
loop_
_entity_poly.entity_id
_entity_poly.type
_entity_poly.pdbx_seq_one_letter_code
_entity_poly.pdbx_strand_id
1 'polypeptide(L)'
;MNEPHIWWYVTRASAVIAWVALTVSVLWGVLLSTRVLRKIDNPSWLQDLHRYLGGTALVMVVLHMVSLSLDTYAHFSVEELLVPFAIEPRFAGLPIALGILAFYVLVAVQASSYLKNRIPSKVWKGIHYSSYVALVGVSFHAGFSSSKDVGQFWYQSLAIVLVALGAGSAITRILVGSRAASLSHAGVDSTRTGRVAPRNSRLTAGSDSATTPIAGHPRRMIVHAIDSETPEVRRFTLIDADGNRLPVWQPGAHVTIYLPDGRTRHYSLCGDPAERSQFEIAVLRIDEPGSGSSWLHDEISVNSELLVGDPLNHFELEPASAYVFIAGGIGITPIKSMIESLPERRDWHLHYFGRSRSTMAFLDELVDRYPQRVTVWARDEQGAMDVRLEDVLSQSPSDAQVYCCGPESLMSALAVIVEEDRLHLERFLPLDRASAFESKPIEVTCRKSRTSFVVDADESLLDALESRGLPVMGSCRSGVCGTCEVRVVAGTPLHLDSVLPDADKDKLGIMYACVSRATSERLVLDI
;
A
#
# COMPACT_ATOMS: atom_id res chain seq x y z
N MET A 1 -18.41 40.28 3.86
CA MET A 1 -17.02 39.76 3.85
C MET A 1 -16.16 40.64 2.93
N ASN A 2 -16.02 41.93 3.25
CA ASN A 2 -15.31 42.90 2.40
C ASN A 2 -14.15 43.53 3.18
N GLU A 3 -13.23 42.69 3.68
CA GLU A 3 -11.92 43.16 4.11
C GLU A 3 -11.05 43.27 2.84
N PRO A 4 -10.71 44.49 2.35
CA PRO A 4 -10.01 44.68 1.07
C PRO A 4 -8.61 44.06 1.04
N HIS A 5 -8.11 43.55 2.16
CA HIS A 5 -6.77 42.99 2.29
C HIS A 5 -6.73 41.46 2.27
N ILE A 6 -7.88 40.75 2.28
CA ILE A 6 -7.87 39.28 2.39
C ILE A 6 -7.12 38.62 1.22
N TRP A 7 -7.37 39.05 -0.02
CA TRP A 7 -6.72 38.50 -1.21
C TRP A 7 -5.22 38.82 -1.27
N TRP A 8 -4.82 39.96 -0.72
CA TRP A 8 -3.42 40.33 -0.58
C TRP A 8 -2.66 39.39 0.36
N TYR A 9 -3.25 39.06 1.53
CA TYR A 9 -2.67 38.09 2.47
C TYR A 9 -2.67 36.67 1.90
N VAL A 10 -3.78 36.24 1.28
CA VAL A 10 -3.90 34.90 0.70
C VAL A 10 -2.88 34.71 -0.42
N THR A 11 -2.73 35.68 -1.32
CA THR A 11 -1.73 35.65 -2.41
C THR A 11 -0.32 35.47 -1.88
N ARG A 12 0.05 36.21 -0.83
CA ARG A 12 1.39 36.14 -0.24
C ARG A 12 1.63 34.83 0.51
N ALA A 13 0.68 34.43 1.35
CA ALA A 13 0.79 33.21 2.14
C ALA A 13 0.84 31.96 1.25
N SER A 14 -0.05 31.87 0.26
CA SER A 14 -0.08 30.74 -0.69
C SER A 14 1.21 30.64 -1.52
N ALA A 15 1.79 31.77 -1.97
CA ALA A 15 3.09 31.77 -2.66
C ALA A 15 4.23 31.23 -1.79
N VAL A 16 4.33 31.70 -0.54
CA VAL A 16 5.37 31.26 0.41
C VAL A 16 5.21 29.79 0.75
N ILE A 17 3.98 29.34 1.04
CA ILE A 17 3.70 27.93 1.35
C ILE A 17 4.01 27.05 0.13
N ALA A 18 3.63 27.47 -1.08
CA ALA A 18 3.95 26.75 -2.31
C ALA A 18 5.47 26.56 -2.48
N TRP A 19 6.25 27.62 -2.29
CA TRP A 19 7.71 27.56 -2.44
C TRP A 19 8.36 26.67 -1.36
N VAL A 20 7.93 26.78 -0.11
CA VAL A 20 8.39 25.91 0.98
C VAL A 20 8.03 24.45 0.68
N ALA A 21 6.77 24.16 0.35
CA ALA A 21 6.31 22.79 0.06
C ALA A 21 7.06 22.17 -1.12
N LEU A 22 7.30 22.93 -2.19
CA LEU A 22 8.10 22.48 -3.33
C LEU A 22 9.54 22.17 -2.93
N THR A 23 10.18 23.06 -2.16
CA THR A 23 11.57 22.89 -1.70
C THR A 23 11.69 21.64 -0.81
N VAL A 24 10.77 21.48 0.15
CA VAL A 24 10.72 20.31 1.03
C VAL A 24 10.45 19.04 0.22
N SER A 25 9.55 19.07 -0.75
CA SER A 25 9.28 17.93 -1.65
C SER A 25 10.54 17.49 -2.40
N VAL A 26 11.31 18.43 -2.96
CA VAL A 26 12.56 18.14 -3.68
C VAL A 26 13.64 17.59 -2.75
N LEU A 27 13.86 18.21 -1.59
CA LEU A 27 14.78 17.72 -0.56
C LEU A 27 14.43 16.28 -0.16
N TRP A 28 13.15 16.05 0.09
CA TRP A 28 12.62 14.77 0.50
C TRP A 28 12.78 13.72 -0.59
N GLY A 29 12.53 14.07 -1.86
CA GLY A 29 12.83 13.20 -3.00
C GLY A 29 14.30 12.82 -3.10
N VAL A 30 15.22 13.76 -2.81
CA VAL A 30 16.66 13.45 -2.73
C VAL A 30 16.96 12.50 -1.57
N LEU A 31 16.40 12.73 -0.39
CA LEU A 31 16.59 11.86 0.78
C LEU A 31 16.08 10.44 0.50
N LEU A 32 14.90 10.30 -0.11
CA LEU A 32 14.34 9.00 -0.53
C LEU A 32 15.20 8.30 -1.60
N SER A 33 15.86 9.07 -2.46
CA SER A 33 16.69 8.54 -3.55
C SER A 33 18.15 8.29 -3.17
N THR A 34 18.60 8.78 -2.01
CA THR A 34 19.99 8.66 -1.52
C THR A 34 20.06 7.68 -0.36
N ARG A 35 21.24 7.05 -0.16
CA ARG A 35 21.43 6.01 0.87
C ARG A 35 21.35 6.54 2.32
N VAL A 36 21.05 7.83 2.52
CA VAL A 36 21.02 8.49 3.84
C VAL A 36 19.89 7.95 4.70
N LEU A 37 18.71 7.68 4.10
CA LEU A 37 17.59 7.05 4.80
C LEU A 37 17.62 5.51 4.73
N ARG A 38 18.68 4.87 4.22
CA ARG A 38 18.69 3.39 4.08
C ARG A 38 18.79 2.63 5.42
N LYS A 39 19.12 3.32 6.52
CA LYS A 39 19.10 2.77 7.90
C LYS A 39 17.77 2.96 8.62
N ILE A 40 16.84 3.73 8.03
CA ILE A 40 15.49 3.94 8.54
C ILE A 40 14.60 3.29 7.51
N ASP A 41 13.99 2.17 7.87
CA ASP A 41 13.21 1.35 6.95
C ASP A 41 12.17 2.19 6.22
N ASN A 42 12.38 2.35 4.91
CA ASN A 42 11.71 3.30 4.02
C ASN A 42 10.21 2.95 3.87
N PRO A 43 9.37 3.41 4.81
CA PRO A 43 7.96 3.08 4.93
C PRO A 43 7.14 3.83 3.86
N SER A 44 5.97 3.29 3.50
CA SER A 44 5.09 3.86 2.48
C SER A 44 4.75 5.33 2.77
N TRP A 45 4.63 5.70 4.04
CA TRP A 45 4.32 7.07 4.46
C TRP A 45 5.38 8.10 4.02
N LEU A 46 6.67 7.73 3.87
CA LEU A 46 7.67 8.68 3.36
C LEU A 46 7.39 9.01 1.88
N GLN A 47 6.95 8.03 1.08
CA GLN A 47 6.57 8.25 -0.31
C GLN A 47 5.23 9.01 -0.40
N ASP A 48 4.31 8.72 0.50
CA ASP A 48 3.05 9.46 0.60
C ASP A 48 3.30 10.91 0.99
N LEU A 49 4.20 11.16 1.94
CA LEU A 49 4.61 12.51 2.29
C LEU A 49 5.22 13.26 1.11
N HIS A 50 6.08 12.61 0.29
CA HIS A 50 6.60 13.22 -0.95
C HIS A 50 5.46 13.64 -1.89
N ARG A 51 4.49 12.75 -2.07
CA ARG A 51 3.32 12.94 -2.94
C ARG A 51 2.40 14.05 -2.42
N TYR A 52 2.11 14.08 -1.11
CA TYR A 52 1.30 15.12 -0.47
C TYR A 52 1.99 16.48 -0.49
N LEU A 53 3.31 16.55 -0.28
CA LEU A 53 4.08 17.79 -0.41
C LEU A 53 4.04 18.35 -1.84
N GLY A 54 4.20 17.49 -2.86
CA GLY A 54 4.09 17.90 -4.27
C GLY A 54 2.67 18.38 -4.63
N GLY A 55 1.65 17.64 -4.21
CA GLY A 55 0.25 18.02 -4.40
C GLY A 55 -0.11 19.33 -3.69
N THR A 56 0.39 19.53 -2.47
CA THR A 56 0.19 20.76 -1.68
C THR A 56 0.82 21.95 -2.39
N ALA A 57 2.05 21.82 -2.89
CA ALA A 57 2.70 22.86 -3.68
C ALA A 57 1.84 23.26 -4.89
N LEU A 58 1.30 22.30 -5.64
CA LEU A 58 0.44 22.58 -6.80
C LEU A 58 -0.86 23.29 -6.40
N VAL A 59 -1.55 22.81 -5.36
CA VAL A 59 -2.78 23.46 -4.85
C VAL A 59 -2.49 24.89 -4.41
N MET A 60 -1.38 25.13 -3.72
CA MET A 60 -1.01 26.45 -3.23
C MET A 60 -0.60 27.40 -4.37
N VAL A 61 0.03 26.91 -5.44
CA VAL A 61 0.28 27.72 -6.64
C VAL A 61 -1.04 28.08 -7.34
N VAL A 62 -1.98 27.13 -7.47
CA VAL A 62 -3.30 27.43 -8.05
C VAL A 62 -4.04 28.46 -7.19
N LEU A 63 -4.02 28.31 -5.86
CA LEU A 63 -4.61 29.28 -4.95
C LEU A 63 -3.96 30.67 -5.10
N HIS A 64 -2.64 30.72 -5.22
CA HIS A 64 -1.89 31.95 -5.47
C HIS A 64 -2.31 32.65 -6.77
N MET A 65 -2.47 31.88 -7.86
CA MET A 65 -2.92 32.42 -9.16
C MET A 65 -4.37 32.90 -9.11
N VAL A 66 -5.26 32.13 -8.48
CA VAL A 66 -6.67 32.52 -8.32
C VAL A 66 -6.78 33.76 -7.46
N SER A 67 -6.06 33.84 -6.34
CA SER A 67 -6.09 35.01 -5.47
C SER A 67 -5.52 36.26 -6.14
N LEU A 68 -4.54 36.13 -7.04
CA LEU A 68 -4.07 37.24 -7.89
C LEU A 68 -5.18 37.76 -8.84
N SER A 69 -5.99 36.88 -9.42
CA SER A 69 -7.11 37.29 -10.29
C SER A 69 -8.25 37.98 -9.53
N LEU A 70 -8.34 37.73 -8.21
CA LEU A 70 -9.34 38.30 -7.31
C LEU A 70 -8.80 39.52 -6.53
N ASP A 71 -7.52 39.83 -6.67
CA ASP A 71 -6.88 40.95 -5.98
C ASP A 71 -7.31 42.28 -6.62
N THR A 72 -7.77 43.22 -5.78
CA THR A 72 -8.27 44.53 -6.21
C THR A 72 -7.16 45.56 -6.40
N TYR A 73 -5.91 45.26 -6.04
CA TYR A 73 -4.76 46.15 -6.13
C TYR A 73 -3.85 45.81 -7.31
N ALA A 74 -3.70 44.53 -7.64
CA ALA A 74 -2.92 44.07 -8.78
C ALA A 74 -3.82 43.30 -9.76
N HIS A 75 -4.26 43.98 -10.83
CA HIS A 75 -5.09 43.37 -11.85
C HIS A 75 -4.23 42.56 -12.83
N PHE A 76 -4.44 41.25 -12.85
CA PHE A 76 -3.89 40.35 -13.87
C PHE A 76 -5.03 39.72 -14.67
N SER A 77 -4.90 39.73 -16.00
CA SER A 77 -5.75 38.94 -16.88
C SER A 77 -5.39 37.45 -16.80
N VAL A 78 -6.33 36.58 -17.19
CA VAL A 78 -6.07 35.13 -17.28
C VAL A 78 -4.91 34.83 -18.25
N GLU A 79 -4.77 35.62 -19.30
CA GLU A 79 -3.66 35.52 -20.25
C GLU A 79 -2.31 35.83 -19.57
N GLU A 80 -2.22 36.91 -18.80
CA GLU A 80 -1.00 37.29 -18.08
C GLU A 80 -0.60 36.30 -16.98
N LEU A 81 -1.55 35.54 -16.43
CA LEU A 81 -1.29 34.50 -15.43
C LEU A 81 -0.88 33.16 -16.03
N LEU A 82 -1.29 32.86 -17.27
CA LEU A 82 -1.08 31.56 -17.88
C LEU A 82 -0.08 31.57 -19.03
N VAL A 83 0.17 32.70 -19.70
CA VAL A 83 1.03 32.77 -20.88
C VAL A 83 2.36 33.45 -20.52
N PRO A 84 3.50 32.74 -20.59
CA PRO A 84 4.81 33.35 -20.34
C PRO A 84 5.06 34.55 -21.26
N PHE A 85 5.55 35.66 -20.70
CA PHE A 85 5.87 36.91 -21.41
C PHE A 85 4.67 37.68 -22.00
N ALA A 86 3.44 37.40 -21.55
CA ALA A 86 2.27 38.20 -21.91
C ALA A 86 2.28 39.63 -21.30
N ILE A 87 3.03 39.86 -20.21
CA ILE A 87 3.15 41.17 -19.57
C ILE A 87 4.17 42.05 -20.31
N GLU A 88 3.77 43.27 -20.68
CA GLU A 88 4.65 44.25 -21.33
C GLU A 88 5.33 45.22 -20.34
N PRO A 89 6.59 45.64 -20.60
CA PRO A 89 7.49 45.14 -21.63
C PRO A 89 8.07 43.76 -21.28
N ARG A 90 8.24 42.89 -22.29
CA ARG A 90 8.54 41.44 -22.15
C ARG A 90 9.66 41.09 -21.16
N PHE A 91 10.71 41.91 -21.05
CA PHE A 91 11.85 41.65 -20.15
C PHE A 91 11.60 42.06 -18.69
N ALA A 92 10.65 42.97 -18.42
CA ALA A 92 10.20 43.26 -17.06
C ALA A 92 9.36 42.11 -16.48
N GLY A 93 8.69 41.34 -17.35
CA GLY A 93 7.91 40.15 -16.99
C GLY A 93 8.71 38.86 -16.82
N LEU A 94 10.04 38.87 -16.97
CA LEU A 94 10.86 37.65 -16.88
C LEU A 94 10.66 36.86 -15.57
N PRO A 95 10.64 37.47 -14.37
CA PRO A 95 10.36 36.74 -13.14
C PRO A 95 8.99 36.05 -13.18
N ILE A 96 7.97 36.71 -13.73
CA ILE A 96 6.61 36.18 -13.83
C ILE A 96 6.56 35.03 -14.85
N ALA A 97 7.20 35.21 -16.01
CA ALA A 97 7.30 34.17 -17.03
C ALA A 97 8.00 32.89 -16.51
N LEU A 98 9.06 33.04 -15.69
CA LEU A 98 9.72 31.91 -15.04
C LEU A 98 8.82 31.24 -13.99
N GLY A 99 7.98 31.99 -13.28
CA GLY A 99 6.94 31.45 -12.40
C GLY A 99 5.93 30.59 -13.16
N ILE A 100 5.43 31.08 -14.30
CA ILE A 100 4.49 30.35 -15.17
C ILE A 100 5.12 29.07 -15.74
N LEU A 101 6.37 29.16 -16.24
CA LEU A 101 7.09 27.99 -16.74
C LEU A 101 7.35 26.97 -15.62
N ALA A 102 7.66 27.41 -14.41
CA ALA A 102 7.81 26.52 -13.27
C ALA A 102 6.48 25.86 -12.87
N PHE A 103 5.36 26.57 -12.96
CA PHE A 103 4.02 25.99 -12.79
C PHE A 103 3.74 24.89 -13.82
N TYR A 104 4.06 25.12 -15.10
CA TYR A 104 3.91 24.08 -16.14
C TYR A 104 4.76 22.85 -15.82
N VAL A 105 6.01 23.05 -15.41
CA VAL A 105 6.88 21.94 -14.99
C VAL A 105 6.29 21.21 -13.80
N LEU A 106 5.77 21.92 -12.78
CA LEU A 106 5.14 21.30 -11.62
C LEU A 106 3.92 20.45 -12.00
N VAL A 107 3.06 20.95 -12.88
CA VAL A 107 1.92 20.19 -13.44
C VAL A 107 2.41 18.94 -14.19
N ALA A 108 3.44 19.09 -15.03
CA ALA A 108 4.01 17.96 -15.77
C ALA A 108 4.64 16.91 -14.84
N VAL A 109 5.35 17.33 -13.80
CA VAL A 109 5.93 16.44 -12.76
C VAL A 109 4.81 15.71 -12.00
N GLN A 110 3.75 16.42 -11.61
CA GLN A 110 2.63 15.81 -10.90
C GLN A 110 1.86 14.81 -11.79
N ALA A 111 1.49 15.20 -13.00
CA ALA A 111 0.78 14.34 -13.95
C ALA A 111 1.61 13.12 -14.37
N SER A 112 2.89 13.31 -14.69
CA SER A 112 3.79 12.21 -15.03
C SER A 112 4.01 11.25 -13.86
N SER A 113 3.94 11.72 -12.61
CA SER A 113 4.05 10.86 -11.43
C SER A 113 2.81 9.98 -11.23
N TYR A 114 1.60 10.48 -11.52
CA TYR A 114 0.39 9.64 -11.58
C TYR A 114 0.40 8.66 -12.75
N LEU A 115 0.98 9.06 -13.88
CA LEU A 115 1.10 8.24 -15.09
C LEU A 115 2.40 7.41 -15.14
N LYS A 116 3.16 7.33 -14.05
CA LYS A 116 4.49 6.71 -14.02
C LYS A 116 4.52 5.26 -14.54
N ASN A 117 3.43 4.52 -14.32
CA ASN A 117 3.29 3.13 -14.80
C ASN A 117 2.88 3.02 -16.28
N ARG A 118 2.52 4.14 -16.93
CA ARG A 118 2.06 4.23 -18.33
C ARG A 118 3.07 4.89 -19.26
N ILE A 119 4.14 5.50 -18.74
CA ILE A 119 5.17 6.17 -19.53
C ILE A 119 6.55 5.52 -19.32
N PRO A 120 7.45 5.54 -20.32
CA PRO A 120 8.77 4.95 -20.18
C PRO A 120 9.56 5.57 -19.01
N SER A 121 10.25 4.75 -18.23
CA SER A 121 10.95 5.19 -17.02
C SER A 121 11.99 6.29 -17.25
N LYS A 122 12.62 6.32 -18.44
CA LYS A 122 13.54 7.39 -18.87
C LYS A 122 12.82 8.73 -19.05
N VAL A 123 11.62 8.70 -19.66
CA VAL A 123 10.79 9.90 -19.88
C VAL A 123 10.28 10.42 -18.54
N TRP A 124 9.73 9.54 -17.69
CA TRP A 124 9.30 9.92 -16.34
C TRP A 124 10.44 10.56 -15.54
N LYS A 125 11.63 9.94 -15.51
CA LYS A 125 12.79 10.49 -14.79
C LYS A 125 13.22 11.85 -15.35
N GLY A 126 13.21 12.02 -16.67
CA GLY A 126 13.53 13.30 -17.32
C GLY A 126 12.58 14.41 -16.90
N ILE A 127 11.27 14.14 -16.94
CA ILE A 127 10.25 15.09 -16.47
C ILE A 127 10.41 15.32 -14.96
N HIS A 128 10.55 14.28 -14.15
CA HIS A 128 10.65 14.40 -12.71
C HIS A 128 11.88 15.21 -12.26
N TYR A 129 13.02 15.08 -12.94
CA TYR A 129 14.21 15.90 -12.67
C TYR A 129 14.10 17.35 -13.14
N SER A 130 13.14 17.69 -14.01
CA SER A 130 12.89 19.10 -14.33
C SER A 130 12.37 19.89 -13.11
N SER A 131 11.96 19.22 -12.02
CA SER A 131 11.63 19.85 -10.74
C SER A 131 12.78 20.71 -10.16
N TYR A 132 14.05 20.36 -10.40
CA TYR A 132 15.18 21.21 -9.99
C TYR A 132 15.20 22.54 -10.76
N VAL A 133 14.89 22.50 -12.06
CA VAL A 133 14.79 23.70 -12.90
C VAL A 133 13.61 24.56 -12.46
N ALA A 134 12.46 23.94 -12.15
CA ALA A 134 11.32 24.64 -11.59
C ALA A 134 11.66 25.32 -10.26
N LEU A 135 12.39 24.67 -9.36
CA LEU A 135 12.78 25.25 -8.08
C LEU A 135 13.68 26.49 -8.25
N VAL A 136 14.60 26.47 -9.20
CA VAL A 136 15.42 27.64 -9.57
C VAL A 136 14.54 28.74 -10.15
N GLY A 137 13.63 28.40 -11.07
CA GLY A 137 12.67 29.34 -11.67
C GLY A 137 11.78 30.02 -10.64
N VAL A 138 11.23 29.26 -9.68
CA VAL A 138 10.41 29.79 -8.57
C VAL A 138 11.24 30.68 -7.65
N SER A 139 12.49 30.32 -7.38
CA SER A 139 13.37 31.13 -6.51
C SER A 139 13.70 32.49 -7.17
N PHE A 140 13.93 32.48 -8.49
CA PHE A 140 14.10 33.71 -9.25
C PHE A 140 12.80 34.53 -9.32
N HIS A 141 11.67 33.87 -9.57
CA HIS A 141 10.35 34.49 -9.51
C HIS A 141 10.16 35.19 -8.16
N ALA A 142 10.27 34.46 -7.04
CA ALA A 142 10.09 34.96 -5.68
C ALA A 142 11.02 36.14 -5.33
N GLY A 143 12.29 36.08 -5.74
CA GLY A 143 13.28 37.12 -5.44
C GLY A 143 13.12 38.41 -6.27
N PHE A 144 12.52 38.32 -7.46
CA PHE A 144 12.49 39.43 -8.43
C PHE A 144 11.09 39.85 -8.87
N SER A 145 10.03 39.13 -8.49
CA SER A 145 8.64 39.50 -8.72
C SER A 145 8.21 40.59 -7.73
N SER A 146 8.81 41.78 -7.84
CA SER A 146 8.49 43.06 -7.18
C SER A 146 7.58 42.98 -5.93
N SER A 147 7.94 42.17 -4.94
CA SER A 147 7.19 42.08 -3.67
C SER A 147 7.88 42.99 -2.65
N LYS A 148 7.10 43.77 -1.90
CA LYS A 148 7.63 44.55 -0.77
C LYS A 148 8.27 43.65 0.31
N ASP A 149 8.09 42.33 0.22
CA ASP A 149 8.63 41.36 1.16
C ASP A 149 10.11 41.07 0.92
N VAL A 150 10.63 41.24 -0.31
CA VAL A 150 12.07 41.01 -0.60
C VAL A 150 12.97 41.90 0.27
N GLY A 151 12.49 43.06 0.71
CA GLY A 151 13.21 43.95 1.62
C GLY A 151 13.15 43.56 3.10
N GLN A 152 12.30 42.60 3.48
CA GLN A 152 12.08 42.21 4.87
C GLN A 152 13.04 41.11 5.31
N PHE A 153 13.63 41.28 6.50
CA PHE A 153 14.65 40.35 7.02
C PHE A 153 14.17 38.89 7.11
N TRP A 154 12.93 38.67 7.55
CA TRP A 154 12.36 37.32 7.68
C TRP A 154 12.27 36.61 6.31
N TYR A 155 11.87 37.36 5.27
CA TYR A 155 11.71 36.82 3.93
C TYR A 155 13.06 36.55 3.29
N GLN A 156 14.04 37.45 3.46
CA GLN A 156 15.41 37.24 3.01
C GLN A 156 16.05 36.01 3.67
N SER A 157 15.84 35.85 4.97
CA SER A 157 16.34 34.68 5.71
C SER A 157 15.70 33.39 5.19
N LEU A 158 14.38 33.37 5.01
CA LEU A 158 13.66 32.24 4.42
C LEU A 158 14.17 31.94 3.00
N ALA A 159 14.30 32.96 2.17
CA ALA A 159 14.76 32.83 0.79
C ALA A 159 16.17 32.23 0.72
N ILE A 160 17.10 32.73 1.54
CA ILE A 160 18.47 32.19 1.62
C ILE A 160 18.44 30.72 2.02
N VAL A 161 17.63 30.35 3.03
CA VAL A 161 17.50 28.95 3.47
C VAL A 161 16.94 28.07 2.36
N LEU A 162 15.84 28.47 1.71
CA LEU A 162 15.21 27.66 0.65
C LEU A 162 16.12 27.50 -0.58
N VAL A 163 16.81 28.57 -0.99
CA VAL A 163 17.77 28.52 -2.10
C VAL A 163 18.97 27.63 -1.75
N ALA A 164 19.53 27.76 -0.54
CA ALA A 164 20.65 26.94 -0.09
C ALA A 164 20.27 25.45 -0.03
N LEU A 165 19.08 25.14 0.49
CA LEU A 165 18.54 23.78 0.53
C LEU A 165 18.32 23.22 -0.89
N GLY A 166 17.72 24.01 -1.79
CA GLY A 166 17.52 23.64 -3.19
C GLY A 166 18.85 23.34 -3.89
N ALA A 167 19.84 24.23 -3.76
CA ALA A 167 21.18 24.03 -4.32
C ALA A 167 21.87 22.79 -3.73
N GLY A 168 21.81 22.60 -2.42
CA GLY A 168 22.36 21.44 -1.73
C GLY A 168 21.73 20.12 -2.21
N SER A 169 20.42 20.11 -2.46
CA SER A 169 19.72 18.94 -3.00
C SER A 169 20.19 18.55 -4.41
N ALA A 170 20.39 19.54 -5.29
CA ALA A 170 20.90 19.33 -6.64
C ALA A 170 22.35 18.84 -6.64
N ILE A 171 23.22 19.48 -5.84
CA ILE A 171 24.62 19.08 -5.66
C ILE A 171 24.72 17.65 -5.15
N THR A 172 23.97 17.31 -4.10
CA THR A 172 23.94 15.95 -3.53
C THR A 172 23.55 14.92 -4.58
N ARG A 173 22.55 15.22 -5.42
CA ARG A 173 22.10 14.31 -6.47
C ARG A 173 23.18 14.07 -7.54
N ILE A 174 23.87 15.12 -7.97
CA ILE A 174 24.96 15.04 -8.95
C ILE A 174 26.14 14.21 -8.41
N LEU A 175 26.55 14.47 -7.17
CA LEU A 175 27.70 13.80 -6.53
C LEU A 175 27.43 12.31 -6.22
N VAL A 176 26.20 11.96 -5.83
CA VAL A 176 25.83 10.56 -5.56
C VAL A 176 25.61 9.78 -6.85
N GLY A 177 25.07 10.42 -7.90
CA GLY A 177 24.88 9.82 -9.21
C GLY A 177 26.19 9.45 -9.91
N SER A 178 27.24 10.26 -9.78
CA SER A 178 28.55 10.02 -10.41
C SER A 178 29.35 8.88 -9.76
N ARG A 179 29.24 8.67 -8.44
CA ARG A 179 29.89 7.55 -7.73
C ARG A 179 29.38 6.17 -8.15
N ALA A 180 28.09 6.05 -8.50
CA ALA A 180 27.51 4.79 -8.95
C ALA A 180 28.01 4.35 -10.35
N ALA A 181 28.29 5.31 -11.24
CA ALA A 181 28.83 5.05 -12.57
C ALA A 181 30.32 4.66 -12.56
N SER A 182 31.10 5.24 -11.63
CA SER A 182 32.53 4.92 -11.48
C SER A 182 32.78 3.49 -10.96
N LEU A 183 31.90 3.00 -10.07
CA LEU A 183 32.01 1.64 -9.52
C LEU A 183 31.62 0.54 -10.52
N SER A 184 30.79 0.81 -11.54
CA SER A 184 30.43 -0.20 -12.55
C SER A 184 31.48 -0.37 -13.65
N HIS A 185 32.39 0.59 -13.83
CA HIS A 185 33.51 0.49 -14.77
C HIS A 185 34.75 -0.18 -14.17
N ALA A 186 34.92 -0.17 -12.85
CA ALA A 186 36.06 -0.80 -12.18
C ALA A 186 35.92 -2.33 -12.01
N GLY A 187 34.72 -2.90 -12.21
CA GLY A 187 34.41 -4.32 -11.92
C GLY A 187 34.47 -5.28 -13.11
N VAL A 188 34.87 -4.84 -14.32
CA VAL A 188 34.73 -5.64 -15.56
C VAL A 188 36.05 -6.24 -16.06
N ASP A 189 37.20 -5.94 -15.46
CA ASP A 189 38.50 -6.30 -16.07
C ASP A 189 39.29 -7.44 -15.40
N SER A 190 38.62 -8.37 -14.72
CA SER A 190 39.33 -9.48 -14.06
C SER A 190 38.50 -10.77 -14.06
N THR A 191 38.66 -11.58 -15.11
CA THR A 191 38.97 -13.03 -15.09
C THR A 191 38.47 -13.71 -16.36
N ARG A 192 39.39 -13.91 -17.30
CA ARG A 192 39.23 -14.77 -18.48
C ARG A 192 40.28 -15.87 -18.38
N THR A 193 39.87 -17.10 -18.05
CA THR A 193 40.36 -18.39 -18.60
C THR A 193 39.89 -19.56 -17.74
N GLY A 194 39.28 -20.58 -18.35
CA GLY A 194 39.00 -21.85 -17.68
C GLY A 194 37.86 -22.63 -18.33
N ARG A 195 38.13 -23.24 -19.48
CA ARG A 195 37.20 -23.98 -20.33
C ARG A 195 37.16 -25.45 -19.92
N VAL A 196 36.01 -25.99 -19.50
CA VAL A 196 35.68 -27.43 -19.58
C VAL A 196 34.15 -27.59 -19.79
N ALA A 197 33.78 -28.24 -20.89
CA ALA A 197 32.46 -28.85 -21.18
C ALA A 197 32.60 -30.38 -20.94
N PRO A 198 31.54 -31.23 -20.86
CA PRO A 198 30.26 -31.24 -21.60
C PRO A 198 29.03 -31.55 -20.68
N ARG A 199 27.76 -31.78 -21.07
CA ARG A 199 27.12 -32.30 -22.30
C ARG A 199 25.58 -32.04 -22.23
N ASN A 200 25.00 -31.84 -23.40
CA ASN A 200 23.60 -31.62 -23.80
C ASN A 200 22.43 -32.21 -22.97
N SER A 201 21.36 -31.42 -22.87
CA SER A 201 20.03 -31.82 -23.36
C SER A 201 19.28 -30.59 -23.88
N ARG A 202 18.85 -30.64 -25.15
CA ARG A 202 18.14 -29.58 -25.87
C ARG A 202 16.64 -29.68 -25.58
N LEU A 203 16.04 -28.57 -25.16
CA LEU A 203 14.68 -28.23 -25.55
C LEU A 203 14.70 -26.81 -26.13
N THR A 204 14.09 -26.70 -27.29
CA THR A 204 14.16 -25.60 -28.25
C THR A 204 13.48 -24.33 -27.75
N ALA A 205 14.17 -23.21 -27.93
CA ALA A 205 13.64 -21.86 -27.75
C ALA A 205 12.68 -21.47 -28.87
N GLY A 206 11.60 -20.78 -28.49
CA GLY A 206 10.72 -20.01 -29.37
C GLY A 206 10.58 -18.57 -28.83
N SER A 207 11.28 -17.66 -29.50
CA SER A 207 11.17 -16.20 -29.61
C SER A 207 10.60 -15.32 -28.49
N ASP A 208 11.43 -14.33 -28.15
CA ASP A 208 11.16 -13.09 -27.42
C ASP A 208 9.88 -12.34 -27.81
N SER A 209 9.09 -11.97 -26.80
CA SER A 209 8.38 -10.69 -26.77
C SER A 209 8.49 -10.12 -25.36
N ALA A 210 9.14 -8.96 -25.24
CA ALA A 210 9.22 -8.21 -23.99
C ALA A 210 7.83 -7.68 -23.62
N THR A 211 7.13 -8.42 -22.78
CA THR A 211 5.81 -8.07 -22.25
C THR A 211 5.98 -7.23 -20.99
N THR A 212 5.40 -6.03 -20.99
CA THR A 212 5.19 -5.20 -19.81
C THR A 212 4.50 -6.01 -18.69
N PRO A 213 4.89 -5.92 -17.41
CA PRO A 213 4.25 -6.70 -16.35
C PRO A 213 2.79 -6.26 -16.19
N ILE A 214 1.88 -7.19 -16.46
CA ILE A 214 0.48 -7.13 -16.06
C ILE A 214 0.46 -7.38 -14.54
N ALA A 215 -0.21 -6.53 -13.76
CA ALA A 215 -0.49 -6.83 -12.36
C ALA A 215 -1.29 -8.14 -12.28
N GLY A 216 -0.82 -9.13 -11.51
CA GLY A 216 -1.54 -10.39 -11.30
C GLY A 216 -0.89 -11.68 -11.83
N HIS A 217 0.44 -11.73 -12.03
CA HIS A 217 1.13 -13.01 -12.27
C HIS A 217 1.87 -13.46 -11.00
N PRO A 218 1.72 -14.72 -10.55
CA PRO A 218 2.43 -15.22 -9.39
C PRO A 218 3.94 -15.16 -9.62
N ARG A 219 4.66 -14.78 -8.57
CA ARG A 219 6.12 -14.73 -8.50
C ARG A 219 6.64 -16.12 -8.14
N ARG A 220 7.73 -16.56 -8.77
CA ARG A 220 8.47 -17.73 -8.31
C ARG A 220 9.28 -17.33 -7.09
N MET A 221 9.04 -18.01 -5.98
CA MET A 221 9.75 -17.81 -4.72
C MET A 221 10.41 -19.12 -4.30
N ILE A 222 11.54 -19.02 -3.63
CA ILE A 222 12.28 -20.15 -3.07
C ILE A 222 12.07 -20.16 -1.56
N VAL A 223 11.78 -21.33 -1.02
CA VAL A 223 11.73 -21.57 0.43
C VAL A 223 13.16 -21.55 0.96
N HIS A 224 13.55 -20.42 1.56
CA HIS A 224 14.90 -20.21 2.09
C HIS A 224 15.11 -20.89 3.44
N ALA A 225 14.10 -20.86 4.30
CA ALA A 225 14.13 -21.49 5.62
C ALA A 225 12.75 -22.03 6.00
N ILE A 226 12.75 -23.07 6.83
CA ILE A 226 11.56 -23.63 7.46
C ILE A 226 11.87 -23.83 8.93
N ASP A 227 11.16 -23.13 9.81
CA ASP A 227 11.28 -23.26 11.26
C ASP A 227 10.00 -23.83 11.86
N SER A 228 10.13 -24.60 12.94
CA SER A 228 8.98 -25.10 13.71
C SER A 228 8.70 -24.12 14.85
N GLU A 229 7.61 -23.36 14.74
CA GLU A 229 7.15 -22.47 15.81
C GLU A 229 6.46 -23.26 16.91
N THR A 230 5.70 -24.28 16.51
CA THR A 230 5.08 -25.28 17.39
C THR A 230 5.08 -26.64 16.68
N PRO A 231 4.64 -27.73 17.30
CA PRO A 231 4.47 -29.01 16.61
C PRO A 231 3.48 -28.95 15.43
N GLU A 232 2.54 -28.01 15.45
CA GLU A 232 1.46 -27.89 14.46
C GLU A 232 1.66 -26.68 13.51
N VAL A 233 2.61 -25.78 13.80
CA VAL A 233 2.83 -24.55 13.03
C VAL A 233 4.27 -24.48 12.53
N ARG A 234 4.42 -24.33 11.21
CA ARG A 234 5.72 -24.09 10.56
C ARG A 234 5.77 -22.68 10.01
N ARG A 235 6.89 -22.00 10.22
CA ARG A 235 7.24 -20.73 9.59
C ARG A 235 8.06 -20.98 8.34
N PHE A 236 7.70 -20.32 7.25
CA PHE A 236 8.40 -20.40 5.97
C PHE A 236 8.95 -19.02 5.63
N THR A 237 10.27 -18.95 5.40
CA THR A 237 10.93 -17.77 4.85
C THR A 237 11.03 -17.92 3.34
N LEU A 238 10.41 -17.03 2.58
CA LEU A 238 10.30 -17.08 1.13
C LEU A 238 11.11 -15.94 0.52
N ILE A 239 12.04 -16.26 -0.39
CA ILE A 239 12.83 -15.26 -1.13
C ILE A 239 12.48 -15.28 -2.62
N ASP A 240 12.67 -14.17 -3.32
CA ASP A 240 12.49 -14.14 -4.78
C ASP A 240 13.49 -15.08 -5.46
N ALA A 241 13.03 -15.94 -6.38
CA ALA A 241 13.90 -16.93 -7.04
C ALA A 241 15.01 -16.30 -7.88
N ASP A 242 14.79 -15.09 -8.39
CA ASP A 242 15.75 -14.33 -9.18
C ASP A 242 16.56 -13.33 -8.32
N GLY A 243 16.38 -13.36 -6.98
CA GLY A 243 17.07 -12.50 -6.02
C GLY A 243 16.60 -11.04 -6.03
N ASN A 244 15.42 -10.75 -6.60
CA ASN A 244 14.86 -9.40 -6.60
C ASN A 244 14.35 -9.00 -5.22
N ARG A 245 14.21 -7.68 -5.03
CA ARG A 245 13.50 -7.15 -3.85
C ARG A 245 12.01 -7.40 -3.99
N LEU A 246 11.40 -7.86 -2.90
CA LEU A 246 9.98 -8.10 -2.82
C LEU A 246 9.16 -6.80 -2.77
N PRO A 247 7.88 -6.84 -3.18
CA PRO A 247 6.95 -5.72 -3.01
C PRO A 247 6.90 -5.22 -1.57
N VAL A 248 6.62 -3.93 -1.41
CA VAL A 248 6.29 -3.37 -0.09
C VAL A 248 4.88 -3.83 0.27
N TRP A 249 4.67 -4.17 1.52
CA TRP A 249 3.38 -4.57 2.08
C TRP A 249 3.14 -3.84 3.40
N GLN A 250 1.89 -3.82 3.85
CA GLN A 250 1.48 -3.19 5.09
C GLN A 250 1.07 -4.27 6.10
N PRO A 251 1.24 -4.05 7.41
CA PRO A 251 0.76 -4.97 8.44
C PRO A 251 -0.70 -5.37 8.23
N GLY A 252 -0.99 -6.64 8.49
CA GLY A 252 -2.28 -7.26 8.16
C GLY A 252 -2.38 -7.83 6.75
N ALA A 253 -1.43 -7.52 5.85
CA ALA A 253 -1.45 -8.09 4.51
C ALA A 253 -1.22 -9.61 4.50
N HIS A 254 -1.76 -10.27 3.49
CA HIS A 254 -1.56 -11.69 3.21
C HIS A 254 -1.11 -11.92 1.78
N VAL A 255 -0.52 -13.08 1.52
CA VAL A 255 -0.15 -13.54 0.17
C VAL A 255 -0.92 -14.78 -0.22
N THR A 256 -1.08 -14.98 -1.53
CA THR A 256 -1.68 -16.20 -2.09
C THR A 256 -0.59 -17.18 -2.49
N ILE A 257 -0.64 -18.41 -1.98
CA ILE A 257 0.19 -19.54 -2.41
C ILE A 257 -0.60 -20.37 -3.42
N TYR A 258 -0.02 -20.59 -4.59
CA TYR A 258 -0.62 -21.41 -5.65
C TYR A 258 -0.07 -22.84 -5.54
N LEU A 259 -0.98 -23.79 -5.33
CA LEU A 259 -0.67 -25.21 -5.17
C LEU A 259 -0.59 -25.90 -6.55
N PRO A 260 0.18 -27.00 -6.68
CA PRO A 260 0.34 -27.70 -7.96
C PRO A 260 -0.97 -28.28 -8.54
N ASP A 261 -1.97 -28.51 -7.69
CA ASP A 261 -3.29 -29.02 -8.08
C ASP A 261 -4.27 -27.92 -8.53
N GLY A 262 -3.78 -26.68 -8.67
CA GLY A 262 -4.56 -25.52 -9.09
C GLY A 262 -5.34 -24.84 -7.96
N ARG A 263 -5.35 -25.40 -6.74
CA ARG A 263 -5.91 -24.71 -5.58
C ARG A 263 -4.98 -23.59 -5.12
N THR A 264 -5.51 -22.69 -4.33
CA THR A 264 -4.77 -21.59 -3.73
C THR A 264 -5.03 -21.51 -2.23
N ARG A 265 -4.08 -20.95 -1.47
CA ARG A 265 -4.22 -20.71 -0.02
C ARG A 265 -3.67 -19.34 0.35
N HIS A 266 -4.29 -18.70 1.34
CA HIS A 266 -3.89 -17.39 1.81
C HIS A 266 -3.22 -17.51 3.16
N TYR A 267 -2.10 -16.82 3.34
CA TYR A 267 -1.40 -16.76 4.62
C TYR A 267 -0.98 -15.31 4.88
N SER A 268 -1.35 -14.80 6.06
CA SER A 268 -0.91 -13.49 6.53
C SER A 268 0.61 -13.44 6.61
N LEU A 269 1.18 -12.34 6.16
CA LEU A 269 2.60 -12.06 6.31
C LEU A 269 2.89 -11.73 7.78
N CYS A 270 3.83 -12.44 8.40
CA CYS A 270 4.14 -12.35 9.83
C CYS A 270 5.60 -11.94 10.13
N GLY A 271 6.33 -11.51 9.11
CA GLY A 271 7.68 -10.94 9.23
C GLY A 271 7.67 -9.42 9.35
N ASP A 272 8.85 -8.82 9.25
CA ASP A 272 9.00 -7.36 9.27
C ASP A 272 8.62 -6.74 7.90
N PRO A 273 7.61 -5.84 7.82
CA PRO A 273 7.26 -5.15 6.59
C PRO A 273 8.39 -4.30 5.98
N ALA A 274 9.38 -3.92 6.77
CA ALA A 274 10.58 -3.24 6.32
C ALA A 274 11.54 -4.13 5.53
N GLU A 275 11.55 -5.43 5.83
CA GLU A 275 12.43 -6.39 5.19
C GLU A 275 11.90 -6.69 3.77
N ARG A 276 12.78 -6.49 2.79
CA ARG A 276 12.44 -6.57 1.35
C ARG A 276 13.17 -7.67 0.62
N SER A 277 13.96 -8.47 1.31
CA SER A 277 14.60 -9.66 0.77
C SER A 277 13.76 -10.92 0.93
N GLN A 278 12.83 -10.93 1.90
CA GLN A 278 12.01 -12.11 2.20
C GLN A 278 10.59 -11.78 2.63
N PHE A 279 9.69 -12.72 2.40
CA PHE A 279 8.39 -12.81 3.06
C PHE A 279 8.45 -13.92 4.10
N GLU A 280 7.70 -13.76 5.18
CA GLU A 280 7.51 -14.81 6.18
C GLU A 280 6.02 -15.10 6.35
N ILE A 281 5.67 -16.38 6.31
CA ILE A 281 4.32 -16.88 6.60
C ILE A 281 4.43 -17.98 7.65
N ALA A 282 3.42 -18.10 8.52
CA ALA A 282 3.29 -19.23 9.43
C ALA A 282 2.01 -20.00 9.14
N VAL A 283 2.17 -21.31 8.97
CA VAL A 283 1.13 -22.20 8.45
C VAL A 283 0.78 -23.23 9.51
N LEU A 284 -0.44 -23.13 10.04
CA LEU A 284 -1.03 -24.18 10.88
C LEU A 284 -1.40 -25.39 10.02
N ARG A 285 -0.96 -26.58 10.45
CA ARG A 285 -1.35 -27.85 9.83
C ARG A 285 -2.83 -28.14 10.08
N ILE A 286 -3.55 -28.52 9.04
CA ILE A 286 -4.90 -29.06 9.13
C ILE A 286 -4.82 -30.52 8.68
N ASP A 287 -5.14 -31.46 9.57
CA ASP A 287 -4.96 -32.91 9.39
C ASP A 287 -5.95 -33.56 8.41
N GLU A 288 -6.66 -32.76 7.62
CA GLU A 288 -7.41 -33.25 6.48
C GLU A 288 -6.43 -33.62 5.34
N PRO A 289 -6.38 -34.89 4.90
CA PRO A 289 -5.46 -35.34 3.87
C PRO A 289 -5.61 -34.54 2.58
N GLY A 290 -4.50 -34.04 2.05
CA GLY A 290 -4.51 -33.23 0.85
C GLY A 290 -5.06 -31.81 1.08
N SER A 291 -5.22 -31.34 2.32
CA SER A 291 -5.40 -29.90 2.58
C SER A 291 -4.16 -29.12 2.09
N GLY A 292 -4.34 -27.86 1.69
CA GLY A 292 -3.20 -27.04 1.26
C GLY A 292 -2.15 -26.82 2.36
N SER A 293 -2.57 -26.82 3.63
CA SER A 293 -1.64 -26.72 4.76
C SER A 293 -0.90 -28.02 5.04
N SER A 294 -1.55 -29.19 4.95
CA SER A 294 -0.83 -30.48 5.06
C SER A 294 0.18 -30.64 3.93
N TRP A 295 -0.15 -30.25 2.69
CA TRP A 295 0.80 -30.25 1.57
C TRP A 295 2.03 -29.37 1.82
N LEU A 296 1.84 -28.14 2.33
CA LEU A 296 2.96 -27.27 2.71
C LEU A 296 3.84 -27.87 3.82
N HIS A 297 3.28 -28.71 4.69
CA HIS A 297 4.04 -29.37 5.75
C HIS A 297 4.74 -30.65 5.25
N ASP A 298 4.12 -31.40 4.37
CA ASP A 298 4.56 -32.75 4.00
C ASP A 298 5.48 -32.75 2.77
N GLU A 299 5.21 -31.89 1.78
CA GLU A 299 5.86 -31.94 0.47
C GLU A 299 6.90 -30.83 0.27
N ILE A 300 6.85 -29.75 1.07
CA ILE A 300 7.74 -28.60 0.92
C ILE A 300 8.96 -28.71 1.83
N SER A 301 10.13 -28.56 1.22
CA SER A 301 11.44 -28.52 1.87
C SER A 301 12.19 -27.23 1.53
N VAL A 302 13.26 -26.93 2.27
CA VAL A 302 14.19 -25.85 1.91
C VAL A 302 14.67 -26.02 0.46
N ASN A 303 14.77 -24.92 -0.28
CA ASN A 303 15.01 -24.80 -1.72
C ASN A 303 13.85 -25.20 -2.64
N SER A 304 12.68 -25.57 -2.10
CA SER A 304 11.49 -25.77 -2.95
C SER A 304 11.05 -24.46 -3.58
N GLU A 305 10.52 -24.54 -4.79
CA GLU A 305 9.90 -23.40 -5.47
C GLU A 305 8.40 -23.35 -5.17
N LEU A 306 7.90 -22.16 -4.87
CA LEU A 306 6.48 -21.85 -4.70
C LEU A 306 6.09 -20.71 -5.63
N LEU A 307 4.86 -20.77 -6.14
CA LEU A 307 4.24 -19.66 -6.83
C LEU A 307 3.46 -18.82 -5.81
N VAL A 308 3.81 -17.53 -5.71
CA VAL A 308 3.30 -16.63 -4.67
C VAL A 308 2.75 -15.35 -5.30
N GLY A 309 1.51 -15.00 -4.95
CA GLY A 309 0.84 -13.78 -5.39
C GLY A 309 1.39 -12.52 -4.74
N ASP A 310 0.95 -11.37 -5.24
CA ASP A 310 1.24 -10.09 -4.59
C ASP A 310 0.52 -9.98 -3.24
N PRO A 311 1.09 -9.22 -2.27
CA PRO A 311 0.43 -8.93 -1.02
C PRO A 311 -0.90 -8.19 -1.24
N LEU A 312 -1.96 -8.64 -0.58
CA LEU A 312 -3.26 -7.98 -0.50
C LEU A 312 -3.55 -7.66 0.96
N ASN A 313 -4.23 -6.55 1.24
CA ASN A 313 -4.57 -6.17 2.61
C ASN A 313 -6.04 -5.77 2.73
N HIS A 314 -6.78 -6.46 3.58
CA HIS A 314 -8.15 -6.12 3.98
C HIS A 314 -8.27 -6.00 5.51
N PHE A 315 -7.14 -6.02 6.21
CA PHE A 315 -7.04 -5.90 7.66
C PHE A 315 -6.00 -4.82 7.98
N GLU A 316 -6.20 -3.64 7.40
CA GLU A 316 -5.25 -2.54 7.50
C GLU A 316 -5.14 -1.99 8.93
N LEU A 317 -3.91 -1.76 9.38
CA LEU A 317 -3.65 -1.10 10.65
C LEU A 317 -3.83 0.42 10.50
N GLU A 318 -4.95 0.93 11.00
CA GLU A 318 -5.28 2.36 10.98
C GLU A 318 -4.51 3.12 12.07
N PRO A 319 -4.12 4.39 11.83
CA PRO A 319 -3.45 5.20 12.86
C PRO A 319 -4.35 5.51 14.06
N ALA A 320 -3.92 5.10 15.26
CA ALA A 320 -4.61 5.37 16.52
C ALA A 320 -3.65 5.76 17.65
N SER A 321 -4.17 6.40 18.70
CA SER A 321 -3.44 6.73 19.93
C SER A 321 -3.03 5.48 20.72
N ALA A 322 -3.92 4.49 20.78
CA ALA A 322 -3.74 3.22 21.48
C ALA A 322 -4.42 2.05 20.74
N TYR A 323 -3.92 0.83 20.97
CA TYR A 323 -4.47 -0.39 20.39
C TYR A 323 -4.69 -1.51 21.40
N VAL A 324 -5.75 -2.28 21.21
CA VAL A 324 -5.93 -3.58 21.85
C VAL A 324 -5.89 -4.66 20.78
N PHE A 325 -4.88 -5.50 20.82
CA PHE A 325 -4.76 -6.64 19.92
C PHE A 325 -5.30 -7.89 20.61
N ILE A 326 -6.16 -8.63 19.92
CA ILE A 326 -6.73 -9.88 20.38
C ILE A 326 -6.43 -10.96 19.34
N ALA A 327 -5.58 -11.91 19.69
CA ALA A 327 -5.20 -13.00 18.81
C ALA A 327 -5.72 -14.34 19.35
N GLY A 328 -6.26 -15.19 18.48
CA GLY A 328 -6.66 -16.55 18.81
C GLY A 328 -5.94 -17.58 17.94
N GLY A 329 -5.09 -18.41 18.56
CA GLY A 329 -4.32 -19.45 17.85
C GLY A 329 -3.50 -18.87 16.69
N ILE A 330 -3.65 -19.44 15.49
CA ILE A 330 -2.89 -18.99 14.30
C ILE A 330 -3.26 -17.56 13.84
N GLY A 331 -4.36 -16.98 14.33
CA GLY A 331 -4.71 -15.57 14.10
C GLY A 331 -3.68 -14.57 14.66
N ILE A 332 -2.66 -15.05 15.37
CA ILE A 332 -1.50 -14.24 15.77
C ILE A 332 -0.70 -13.69 14.59
N THR A 333 -0.73 -14.32 13.42
CA THR A 333 0.14 -13.96 12.28
C THR A 333 -0.03 -12.52 11.77
N PRO A 334 -1.24 -12.04 11.43
CA PRO A 334 -1.42 -10.64 11.05
C PRO A 334 -1.12 -9.69 12.22
N ILE A 335 -1.53 -10.06 13.44
CA ILE A 335 -1.38 -9.27 14.67
C ILE A 335 0.10 -9.05 15.02
N LYS A 336 0.96 -10.07 14.89
CA LYS A 336 2.40 -9.96 15.10
C LYS A 336 3.00 -8.89 14.18
N SER A 337 2.67 -8.93 12.89
CA SER A 337 3.15 -7.93 11.93
C SER A 337 2.69 -6.51 12.28
N MET A 338 1.49 -6.36 12.83
CA MET A 338 0.97 -5.07 13.33
C MET A 338 1.80 -4.58 14.51
N ILE A 339 1.97 -5.40 15.55
CA ILE A 339 2.74 -5.07 16.75
C ILE A 339 4.17 -4.66 16.40
N GLU A 340 4.84 -5.43 15.56
CA GLU A 340 6.25 -5.18 15.19
C GLU A 340 6.42 -3.93 14.32
N SER A 341 5.38 -3.51 13.61
CA SER A 341 5.41 -2.28 12.81
C SER A 341 5.22 -1.00 13.64
N LEU A 342 4.72 -1.11 14.88
CA LEU A 342 4.40 0.05 15.69
C LEU A 342 5.68 0.67 16.30
N PRO A 343 5.78 2.00 16.37
CA PRO A 343 6.86 2.66 17.11
C PRO A 343 6.84 2.25 18.59
N GLU A 344 8.00 2.12 19.24
CA GLU A 344 8.12 1.72 20.66
C GLU A 344 7.24 2.54 21.62
N ARG A 345 7.02 3.81 21.29
CA ARG A 345 6.24 4.77 22.10
C ARG A 345 4.73 4.63 21.94
N ARG A 346 4.25 3.86 20.95
CA ARG A 346 2.82 3.65 20.74
C ARG A 346 2.29 2.79 21.88
N ASP A 347 1.14 3.21 22.42
CA ASP A 347 0.44 2.45 23.44
C ASP A 347 -0.30 1.27 22.79
N TRP A 348 -0.09 0.07 23.32
CA TRP A 348 -0.79 -1.12 22.85
C TRP A 348 -0.66 -2.26 23.86
N HIS A 349 -1.66 -3.15 23.86
CA HIS A 349 -1.63 -4.40 24.62
C HIS A 349 -2.13 -5.57 23.76
N LEU A 350 -1.50 -6.74 23.90
CA LEU A 350 -1.89 -7.99 23.25
C LEU A 350 -2.52 -8.95 24.26
N HIS A 351 -3.72 -9.42 23.96
CA HIS A 351 -4.33 -10.58 24.62
C HIS A 351 -4.30 -11.76 23.67
N TYR A 352 -3.43 -12.73 23.96
CA TYR A 352 -3.20 -13.88 23.10
C TYR A 352 -3.85 -15.14 23.69
N PHE A 353 -4.89 -15.62 23.03
CA PHE A 353 -5.67 -16.80 23.41
C PHE A 353 -5.21 -18.05 22.67
N GLY A 354 -5.09 -19.17 23.39
CA GLY A 354 -4.70 -20.45 22.80
C GLY A 354 -5.16 -21.65 23.62
N ARG A 355 -5.08 -22.84 23.03
CA ARG A 355 -5.40 -24.10 23.70
C ARG A 355 -4.37 -24.43 24.79
N SER A 356 -3.09 -24.29 24.44
CA SER A 356 -1.94 -24.49 25.32
C SER A 356 -0.80 -23.60 24.87
N ARG A 357 0.09 -23.20 25.80
CA ARG A 357 1.31 -22.45 25.44
C ARG A 357 2.14 -23.15 24.36
N SER A 358 2.22 -24.48 24.41
CA SER A 358 2.96 -25.31 23.46
C SER A 358 2.42 -25.30 22.03
N THR A 359 1.21 -24.79 21.81
CA THR A 359 0.55 -24.71 20.48
C THR A 359 0.35 -23.27 20.01
N MET A 360 0.83 -22.29 20.77
CA MET A 360 0.76 -20.86 20.45
C MET A 360 2.03 -20.41 19.73
N ALA A 361 1.96 -20.22 18.41
CA ALA A 361 3.09 -19.75 17.61
C ALA A 361 3.57 -18.36 18.08
N PHE A 362 4.88 -18.12 17.98
CA PHE A 362 5.54 -16.86 18.37
C PHE A 362 5.42 -16.46 19.84
N LEU A 363 4.90 -17.33 20.71
CA LEU A 363 4.60 -16.99 22.09
C LEU A 363 5.85 -16.54 22.87
N ASP A 364 6.92 -17.33 22.81
CA ASP A 364 8.15 -17.06 23.55
C ASP A 364 8.81 -15.77 23.05
N GLU A 365 8.87 -15.57 21.73
CA GLU A 365 9.38 -14.32 21.13
C GLU A 365 8.60 -13.08 21.63
N LEU A 366 7.27 -13.14 21.61
CA LEU A 366 6.42 -12.00 21.99
C LEU A 366 6.50 -11.71 23.49
N VAL A 367 6.52 -12.74 24.34
CA VAL A 367 6.61 -12.58 25.79
C VAL A 367 7.99 -12.08 26.20
N ASP A 368 9.06 -12.60 25.59
CA ASP A 368 10.43 -12.18 25.90
C ASP A 368 10.69 -10.72 25.46
N ARG A 369 10.16 -10.33 24.29
CA ARG A 369 10.33 -8.97 23.77
C ARG A 369 9.42 -7.95 24.45
N TYR A 370 8.20 -8.35 24.84
CA TYR A 370 7.17 -7.45 25.35
C TYR A 370 6.48 -7.95 26.64
N PRO A 371 7.24 -8.24 27.72
CA PRO A 371 6.72 -8.95 28.89
C PRO A 371 5.62 -8.20 29.66
N GLN A 372 5.53 -6.88 29.50
CA GLN A 372 4.51 -6.05 30.16
C GLN A 372 3.30 -5.72 29.27
N ARG A 373 3.35 -6.07 27.98
CA ARG A 373 2.32 -5.73 26.99
C ARG A 373 1.62 -6.94 26.40
N VAL A 374 1.98 -8.16 26.85
CA VAL A 374 1.42 -9.41 26.36
C VAL A 374 0.81 -10.18 27.52
N THR A 375 -0.50 -10.37 27.48
CA THR A 375 -1.23 -11.27 28.38
C THR A 375 -1.59 -12.55 27.65
N VAL A 376 -1.20 -13.69 28.24
CA VAL A 376 -1.38 -15.02 27.65
C VAL A 376 -2.56 -15.71 28.32
N TRP A 377 -3.49 -16.19 27.49
CA TRP A 377 -4.68 -16.92 27.90
C TRP A 377 -4.63 -18.35 27.34
N ALA A 378 -3.87 -19.22 28.03
CA ALA A 378 -3.78 -20.63 27.71
C ALA A 378 -4.88 -21.42 28.45
N ARG A 379 -5.76 -22.08 27.70
CA ARG A 379 -6.95 -22.77 28.26
C ARG A 379 -6.59 -23.93 29.21
N ASP A 380 -5.54 -24.66 28.91
CA ASP A 380 -5.07 -25.78 29.75
C ASP A 380 -4.49 -25.34 31.11
N GLU A 381 -3.97 -24.13 31.20
CA GLU A 381 -3.44 -23.54 32.45
C GLU A 381 -4.53 -22.88 33.30
N GLN A 382 -5.51 -22.23 32.67
CA GLN A 382 -6.54 -21.46 33.36
C GLN A 382 -7.86 -22.22 33.58
N GLY A 383 -8.01 -23.41 32.99
CA GLY A 383 -9.24 -24.21 33.06
C GLY A 383 -10.39 -23.61 32.24
N ALA A 384 -11.64 -24.00 32.55
CA ALA A 384 -12.85 -23.46 31.94
C ALA A 384 -13.24 -22.06 32.48
N MET A 385 -12.28 -21.30 33.02
CA MET A 385 -12.53 -19.92 33.45
C MET A 385 -12.96 -19.12 32.22
N ASP A 386 -14.19 -18.63 32.26
CA ASP A 386 -14.76 -17.80 31.21
C ASP A 386 -14.12 -16.42 31.32
N VAL A 387 -13.09 -16.17 30.51
CA VAL A 387 -12.43 -14.87 30.45
C VAL A 387 -13.45 -13.89 29.89
N ARG A 388 -13.98 -13.02 30.76
CA ARG A 388 -14.91 -11.97 30.36
C ARG A 388 -14.15 -10.94 29.52
N LEU A 389 -14.51 -10.86 28.24
CA LEU A 389 -13.85 -9.94 27.31
C LEU A 389 -14.05 -8.47 27.72
N GLU A 390 -15.12 -8.15 28.45
CA GLU A 390 -15.32 -6.82 29.03
C GLU A 390 -14.25 -6.47 30.05
N ASP A 391 -13.84 -7.44 30.89
CA ASP A 391 -12.78 -7.23 31.89
C ASP A 391 -11.42 -7.07 31.21
N VAL A 392 -11.21 -7.76 30.09
CA VAL A 392 -10.02 -7.62 29.23
C VAL A 392 -9.95 -6.21 28.63
N LEU A 393 -11.05 -5.74 28.02
CA LEU A 393 -11.12 -4.43 27.38
C LEU A 393 -11.07 -3.26 28.39
N SER A 394 -11.59 -3.45 29.60
CA SER A 394 -11.62 -2.41 30.64
C SER A 394 -10.25 -1.95 31.12
N GLN A 395 -9.19 -2.71 30.82
CA GLN A 395 -7.81 -2.41 31.19
C GLN A 395 -7.13 -1.43 30.22
N SER A 396 -7.78 -1.14 29.09
CA SER A 396 -7.23 -0.29 28.02
C SER A 396 -7.98 1.05 27.92
N PRO A 397 -7.39 2.09 27.29
CA PRO A 397 -8.09 3.34 27.01
C PRO A 397 -9.40 3.12 26.28
N SER A 398 -10.44 3.89 26.63
CA SER A 398 -11.78 3.71 26.06
C SER A 398 -11.86 4.02 24.55
N ASP A 399 -10.89 4.76 24.02
CA ASP A 399 -10.76 5.14 22.61
C ASP A 399 -9.77 4.26 21.83
N ALA A 400 -9.20 3.21 22.45
CA ALA A 400 -8.27 2.31 21.78
C ALA A 400 -8.97 1.54 20.65
N GLN A 401 -8.27 1.40 19.51
CA GLN A 401 -8.74 0.58 18.39
C GLN A 401 -8.51 -0.90 18.68
N VAL A 402 -9.53 -1.73 18.48
CA VAL A 402 -9.51 -3.17 18.78
C VAL A 402 -9.32 -3.96 17.49
N TYR A 403 -8.23 -4.70 17.40
CA TYR A 403 -7.90 -5.56 16.27
C TYR A 403 -7.98 -7.02 16.71
N CYS A 404 -8.83 -7.82 16.06
CA CYS A 404 -8.98 -9.23 16.39
C CYS A 404 -8.88 -10.16 15.17
N CYS A 405 -8.08 -11.22 15.32
CA CYS A 405 -8.07 -12.35 14.40
C CYS A 405 -8.00 -13.67 15.20
N GLY A 406 -8.94 -14.57 14.96
CA GLY A 406 -9.02 -15.82 15.72
C GLY A 406 -10.27 -16.66 15.40
N PRO A 407 -10.65 -17.59 16.29
CA PRO A 407 -11.86 -18.38 16.13
C PRO A 407 -13.14 -17.52 16.10
N GLU A 408 -14.15 -17.93 15.33
CA GLU A 408 -15.38 -17.15 15.15
C GLU A 408 -16.10 -16.87 16.48
N SER A 409 -16.08 -17.81 17.44
CA SER A 409 -16.69 -17.59 18.76
C SER A 409 -16.09 -16.39 19.50
N LEU A 410 -14.79 -16.14 19.34
CA LEU A 410 -14.10 -15.00 19.94
C LEU A 410 -14.47 -13.69 19.23
N MET A 411 -14.44 -13.70 17.89
CA MET A 411 -14.76 -12.53 17.08
C MET A 411 -16.24 -12.10 17.21
N SER A 412 -17.15 -13.06 17.18
CA SER A 412 -18.59 -12.83 17.41
C SER A 412 -18.86 -12.26 18.81
N ALA A 413 -18.15 -12.73 19.84
CA ALA A 413 -18.31 -12.18 21.19
C ALA A 413 -17.83 -10.71 21.27
N LEU A 414 -16.72 -10.36 20.61
CA LEU A 414 -16.24 -8.98 20.54
C LEU A 414 -17.19 -8.06 19.76
N ALA A 415 -17.78 -8.55 18.66
CA ALA A 415 -18.74 -7.80 17.85
C ALA A 415 -20.02 -7.39 18.62
N VAL A 416 -20.32 -8.04 19.74
CA VAL A 416 -21.45 -7.69 20.60
C VAL A 416 -21.11 -6.57 21.61
N ILE A 417 -19.85 -6.47 22.02
CA ILE A 417 -19.43 -5.62 23.15
C ILE A 417 -18.55 -4.43 22.75
N VAL A 418 -17.99 -4.44 21.55
CA VAL A 418 -17.15 -3.35 21.01
C VAL A 418 -17.94 -2.61 19.94
N GLU A 419 -17.86 -1.28 19.95
CA GLU A 419 -18.48 -0.44 18.91
C GLU A 419 -17.84 -0.71 17.54
N GLU A 420 -18.67 -0.72 16.49
CA GLU A 420 -18.27 -1.09 15.12
C GLU A 420 -17.14 -0.21 14.57
N ASP A 421 -17.10 1.08 14.93
CA ASP A 421 -16.12 2.05 14.45
C ASP A 421 -14.70 1.86 15.02
N ARG A 422 -14.56 1.07 16.08
CA ARG A 422 -13.28 0.74 16.70
C ARG A 422 -12.95 -0.75 16.65
N LEU A 423 -13.79 -1.57 16.03
CA LEU A 423 -13.59 -3.01 15.92
C LEU A 423 -13.17 -3.43 14.52
N HIS A 424 -11.96 -3.95 14.41
CA HIS A 424 -11.38 -4.47 13.18
C HIS A 424 -11.24 -5.98 13.29
N LEU A 425 -11.84 -6.74 12.37
CA LEU A 425 -11.84 -8.20 12.39
C LEU A 425 -11.28 -8.79 11.08
N GLU A 426 -10.44 -9.82 11.18
CA GLU A 426 -10.05 -10.65 10.04
C GLU A 426 -10.45 -12.11 10.27
N ARG A 427 -11.13 -12.71 9.28
CA ARG A 427 -11.62 -14.09 9.33
C ARG A 427 -10.85 -15.00 8.38
N PHE A 428 -10.35 -16.12 8.89
CA PHE A 428 -9.73 -17.17 8.06
C PHE A 428 -10.74 -18.21 7.55
N LEU A 429 -11.89 -18.31 8.22
CA LEU A 429 -12.99 -19.20 7.84
C LEU A 429 -14.23 -18.36 7.48
N PRO A 430 -15.00 -18.78 6.47
CA PRO A 430 -16.18 -18.06 6.04
C PRO A 430 -17.31 -18.15 7.07
N LEU A 431 -18.13 -17.10 7.14
CA LEU A 431 -19.42 -17.17 7.82
C LEU A 431 -20.44 -17.90 6.93
N ASP A 432 -21.24 -18.80 7.50
CA ASP A 432 -22.40 -19.36 6.81
C ASP A 432 -23.54 -18.34 6.76
N ARG A 433 -23.45 -17.43 5.80
CA ARG A 433 -24.51 -16.44 5.50
C ARG A 433 -25.47 -16.93 4.41
N ALA A 434 -25.08 -17.95 3.66
CA ALA A 434 -25.82 -18.44 2.50
C ALA A 434 -27.13 -19.14 2.88
N SER A 435 -27.14 -19.84 4.03
CA SER A 435 -28.32 -20.57 4.53
C SER A 435 -29.56 -19.70 4.79
N ALA A 436 -29.38 -18.37 4.91
CA ALA A 436 -30.48 -17.43 5.16
C ALA A 436 -31.21 -16.95 3.90
N PHE A 437 -30.75 -17.32 2.69
CA PHE A 437 -31.27 -16.75 1.44
C PHE A 437 -31.57 -17.81 0.38
N GLU A 438 -32.71 -17.67 -0.29
CA GLU A 438 -33.05 -18.44 -1.49
C GLU A 438 -32.36 -17.81 -2.71
N SER A 439 -31.47 -18.56 -3.36
CA SER A 439 -30.76 -18.07 -4.55
C SER A 439 -31.71 -18.03 -5.76
N LYS A 440 -31.75 -16.89 -6.46
CA LYS A 440 -32.54 -16.67 -7.68
C LYS A 440 -31.62 -16.33 -8.84
N PRO A 441 -31.95 -16.68 -10.10
CA PRO A 441 -31.17 -16.26 -11.25
C PRO A 441 -31.03 -14.74 -11.33
N ILE A 442 -29.87 -14.26 -11.80
CA ILE A 442 -29.58 -12.83 -11.94
C ILE A 442 -29.09 -12.51 -13.36
N GLU A 443 -29.58 -11.42 -13.95
CA GLU A 443 -29.05 -10.92 -15.22
C GLU A 443 -27.78 -10.10 -14.95
N VAL A 444 -26.66 -10.45 -15.58
CA VAL A 444 -25.38 -9.77 -15.40
C VAL A 444 -24.96 -9.14 -16.71
N THR A 445 -24.56 -7.86 -16.65
CA THR A 445 -23.97 -7.13 -17.78
C THR A 445 -22.57 -6.64 -17.41
N CYS A 446 -21.55 -7.15 -18.09
CA CYS A 446 -20.18 -6.70 -17.96
C CYS A 446 -19.92 -5.55 -18.95
N ARG A 447 -19.76 -4.33 -18.42
CA ARG A 447 -19.82 -3.08 -19.19
C ARG A 447 -18.64 -2.91 -20.18
N LYS A 448 -17.41 -3.27 -19.79
CA LYS A 448 -16.23 -3.02 -20.64
C LYS A 448 -16.07 -4.12 -21.68
N SER A 449 -16.31 -5.36 -21.29
CA SER A 449 -16.33 -6.54 -22.16
C SER A 449 -17.60 -6.63 -23.04
N ARG A 450 -18.63 -5.82 -22.76
CA ARG A 450 -19.91 -5.76 -23.50
C ARG A 450 -20.60 -7.12 -23.58
N THR A 451 -20.47 -7.92 -22.53
CA THR A 451 -21.06 -9.26 -22.44
C THR A 451 -22.23 -9.23 -21.47
N SER A 452 -23.34 -9.86 -21.83
CA SER A 452 -24.51 -10.03 -20.95
C SER A 452 -24.91 -11.50 -20.91
N PHE A 453 -25.23 -11.99 -19.72
CA PHE A 453 -25.62 -13.38 -19.48
C PHE A 453 -26.46 -13.48 -18.21
N VAL A 454 -27.13 -14.62 -18.03
CA VAL A 454 -27.80 -14.97 -16.79
C VAL A 454 -26.87 -15.86 -15.98
N VAL A 455 -26.78 -15.60 -14.67
CA VAL A 455 -26.18 -16.51 -13.70
C VAL A 455 -27.32 -17.24 -13.01
N ASP A 456 -27.31 -18.57 -13.10
CA ASP A 456 -28.37 -19.40 -12.52
C ASP A 456 -28.34 -19.37 -10.99
N ALA A 457 -29.36 -19.96 -10.35
CA ALA A 457 -29.50 -19.97 -8.89
C ALA A 457 -28.40 -20.79 -8.19
N ASP A 458 -27.92 -21.84 -8.85
CA ASP A 458 -26.93 -22.80 -8.38
C ASP A 458 -25.50 -22.51 -8.90
N GLU A 459 -25.34 -21.48 -9.75
CA GLU A 459 -24.05 -21.04 -10.28
C GLU A 459 -23.52 -19.82 -9.51
N SER A 460 -22.23 -19.82 -9.14
CA SER A 460 -21.61 -18.61 -8.56
C SER A 460 -21.37 -17.55 -9.64
N LEU A 461 -21.40 -16.28 -9.26
CA LEU A 461 -21.09 -15.19 -10.20
C LEU A 461 -19.65 -15.33 -10.74
N LEU A 462 -18.71 -15.78 -9.91
CA LEU A 462 -17.33 -16.04 -10.31
C LEU A 462 -17.24 -17.13 -11.40
N ASP A 463 -17.91 -18.27 -11.22
CA ASP A 463 -17.89 -19.38 -12.20
C ASP A 463 -18.47 -18.94 -13.55
N ALA A 464 -19.54 -18.17 -13.52
CA ALA A 464 -20.17 -17.63 -14.71
C ALA A 464 -19.23 -16.67 -15.47
N LEU A 465 -18.43 -15.87 -14.75
CA LEU A 465 -17.43 -14.97 -15.33
C LEU A 465 -16.24 -15.75 -15.91
N GLU A 466 -15.67 -16.69 -15.15
CA GLU A 466 -14.49 -17.48 -15.55
C GLU A 466 -14.77 -18.39 -16.74
N SER A 467 -15.92 -19.07 -16.77
CA SER A 467 -16.33 -19.95 -17.88
C SER A 467 -16.45 -19.21 -19.22
N ARG A 468 -16.63 -17.89 -19.17
CA ARG A 468 -16.71 -17.00 -20.33
C ARG A 468 -15.38 -16.31 -20.64
N GLY A 469 -14.31 -16.65 -19.93
CA GLY A 469 -12.97 -16.09 -20.12
C GLY A 469 -12.87 -14.61 -19.75
N LEU A 470 -13.75 -14.11 -18.88
CA LEU A 470 -13.72 -12.73 -18.42
C LEU A 470 -12.59 -12.54 -17.39
N PRO A 471 -11.94 -11.35 -17.35
CA PRO A 471 -10.74 -11.12 -16.55
C PRO A 471 -11.07 -10.91 -15.06
N VAL A 472 -11.47 -11.99 -14.39
CA VAL A 472 -11.65 -12.08 -12.93
C VAL A 472 -10.74 -13.20 -12.40
N MET A 473 -10.30 -13.08 -11.16
CA MET A 473 -9.49 -14.12 -10.50
C MET A 473 -10.25 -14.72 -9.32
N GLY A 474 -10.45 -16.03 -9.35
CA GLY A 474 -10.88 -16.82 -8.21
C GLY A 474 -9.72 -17.32 -7.37
N SER A 475 -9.94 -17.44 -6.06
CA SER A 475 -8.97 -18.07 -5.15
C SER A 475 -9.67 -18.96 -4.11
N CYS A 476 -10.00 -18.45 -2.92
CA CYS A 476 -10.59 -19.27 -1.84
C CYS A 476 -11.99 -19.85 -2.16
N ARG A 477 -12.76 -19.19 -3.04
CA ARG A 477 -14.15 -19.50 -3.38
C ARG A 477 -15.13 -19.57 -2.19
N SER A 478 -14.74 -19.00 -1.05
CA SER A 478 -15.52 -19.00 0.18
C SER A 478 -15.76 -17.59 0.74
N GLY A 479 -15.29 -16.54 0.08
CA GLY A 479 -15.55 -15.16 0.50
C GLY A 479 -14.70 -14.66 1.67
N VAL A 480 -13.47 -15.16 1.85
CA VAL A 480 -12.57 -14.69 2.93
C VAL A 480 -11.31 -13.99 2.43
N CYS A 481 -10.88 -14.23 1.19
CA CYS A 481 -9.58 -13.75 0.71
C CYS A 481 -9.60 -12.42 -0.06
N GLY A 482 -10.76 -12.00 -0.55
CA GLY A 482 -10.91 -10.81 -1.39
C GLY A 482 -10.42 -10.86 -2.84
N THR A 483 -9.75 -11.93 -3.32
CA THR A 483 -9.19 -11.98 -4.69
C THR A 483 -10.23 -11.78 -5.82
N CYS A 484 -11.46 -12.24 -5.62
CA CYS A 484 -12.55 -12.14 -6.61
C CYS A 484 -13.35 -10.83 -6.53
N GLU A 485 -12.74 -9.76 -6.04
CA GLU A 485 -13.35 -8.43 -6.00
C GLU A 485 -13.73 -7.97 -7.42
N VAL A 486 -14.97 -7.54 -7.58
CA VAL A 486 -15.48 -6.94 -8.80
C VAL A 486 -16.22 -5.66 -8.49
N ARG A 487 -16.05 -4.65 -9.35
CA ARG A 487 -16.75 -3.37 -9.19
C ARG A 487 -18.16 -3.45 -9.77
N VAL A 488 -19.14 -3.02 -8.97
CA VAL A 488 -20.55 -2.93 -9.31
C VAL A 488 -20.88 -1.51 -9.75
N VAL A 489 -21.44 -1.39 -10.95
CA VAL A 489 -21.82 -0.12 -11.59
C VAL A 489 -23.29 0.20 -11.35
N ALA A 490 -24.14 -0.83 -11.35
CA ALA A 490 -25.57 -0.72 -11.10
C ALA A 490 -26.14 -2.04 -10.59
N GLY A 491 -27.26 -1.96 -9.87
CA GLY A 491 -27.87 -3.09 -9.14
C GLY A 491 -27.45 -3.11 -7.68
N THR A 492 -28.09 -3.96 -6.89
CA THR A 492 -27.88 -4.08 -5.43
C THR A 492 -27.29 -5.46 -5.12
N PRO A 493 -25.99 -5.53 -4.75
CA PRO A 493 -25.37 -6.77 -4.33
C PRO A 493 -26.01 -7.35 -3.07
N LEU A 494 -25.98 -8.67 -2.95
CA LEU A 494 -26.19 -9.39 -1.70
C LEU A 494 -24.84 -9.92 -1.25
N HIS A 495 -24.27 -9.28 -0.22
CA HIS A 495 -22.95 -9.61 0.29
C HIS A 495 -22.99 -10.86 1.17
N LEU A 496 -22.38 -11.94 0.70
CA LEU A 496 -22.29 -13.21 1.45
C LEU A 496 -20.85 -13.53 1.88
N ASP A 497 -19.90 -12.64 1.55
CA ASP A 497 -18.51 -12.73 1.96
C ASP A 497 -18.29 -12.21 3.39
N SER A 498 -17.05 -12.35 3.85
CA SER A 498 -16.57 -11.91 5.16
C SER A 498 -15.26 -11.11 5.05
N VAL A 499 -15.03 -10.43 3.92
CA VAL A 499 -13.78 -9.71 3.63
C VAL A 499 -13.82 -8.30 4.21
N LEU A 500 -14.87 -7.54 3.89
CA LEU A 500 -15.10 -6.18 4.35
C LEU A 500 -16.53 -6.03 4.91
N PRO A 501 -16.77 -5.03 5.78
CA PRO A 501 -18.12 -4.66 6.19
C PRO A 501 -19.01 -4.36 4.98
N ASP A 502 -20.29 -4.73 5.07
CA ASP A 502 -21.23 -4.60 3.95
C ASP A 502 -21.42 -3.12 3.54
N ALA A 503 -21.47 -2.21 4.51
CA ALA A 503 -21.57 -0.77 4.28
C ALA A 503 -20.35 -0.21 3.51
N ASP A 504 -19.15 -0.72 3.79
CA ASP A 504 -17.93 -0.29 3.10
C ASP A 504 -17.89 -0.79 1.65
N LYS A 505 -18.30 -2.05 1.43
CA LYS A 505 -18.43 -2.61 0.07
C LYS A 505 -19.42 -1.81 -0.77
N ASP A 506 -20.57 -1.44 -0.19
CA ASP A 506 -21.57 -0.61 -0.84
C ASP A 506 -21.03 0.78 -1.19
N LYS A 507 -20.31 1.42 -0.25
CA LYS A 507 -19.68 2.73 -0.45
C LYS A 507 -18.60 2.71 -1.54
N LEU A 508 -17.81 1.64 -1.60
CA LEU A 508 -16.78 1.42 -2.61
C LEU A 508 -17.39 1.01 -3.97
N GLY A 509 -18.61 0.49 -3.97
CA GLY A 509 -19.29 -0.05 -5.13
C GLY A 509 -18.63 -1.34 -5.61
N ILE A 510 -18.31 -2.25 -4.69
CA ILE A 510 -17.65 -3.53 -4.98
C ILE A 510 -18.45 -4.71 -4.42
N MET A 511 -18.19 -5.92 -4.92
CA MET A 511 -18.66 -7.17 -4.33
C MET A 511 -17.64 -8.29 -4.59
N TYR A 512 -17.73 -9.40 -3.86
CA TYR A 512 -16.86 -10.56 -4.03
C TYR A 512 -17.60 -11.70 -4.74
N ALA A 513 -17.30 -11.88 -6.03
CA ALA A 513 -18.10 -12.68 -6.96
C ALA A 513 -18.21 -14.18 -6.64
N CYS A 514 -17.32 -14.73 -5.80
CA CYS A 514 -17.33 -16.17 -5.53
C CYS A 514 -18.48 -16.65 -4.65
N VAL A 515 -19.03 -15.77 -3.80
CA VAL A 515 -20.13 -16.11 -2.89
C VAL A 515 -21.26 -15.10 -2.96
N SER A 516 -20.97 -13.83 -3.24
CA SER A 516 -21.98 -12.78 -3.24
C SER A 516 -22.93 -12.90 -4.43
N ARG A 517 -24.19 -12.51 -4.21
CA ARG A 517 -25.31 -12.54 -5.17
C ARG A 517 -25.85 -11.13 -5.39
N ALA A 518 -27.12 -10.99 -5.77
CA ALA A 518 -27.84 -9.72 -5.81
C ALA A 518 -29.23 -9.86 -5.22
N THR A 519 -29.72 -8.77 -4.64
CA THR A 519 -31.14 -8.61 -4.28
C THR A 519 -31.95 -8.05 -5.45
N SER A 520 -31.30 -7.32 -6.36
CA SER A 520 -31.87 -6.86 -7.62
C SER A 520 -31.83 -7.95 -8.69
N GLU A 521 -32.80 -7.96 -9.61
CA GLU A 521 -32.85 -8.91 -10.75
C GLU A 521 -31.68 -8.76 -11.73
N ARG A 522 -31.00 -7.60 -11.73
CA ARG A 522 -29.89 -7.29 -12.63
C ARG A 522 -28.71 -6.64 -11.92
N LEU A 523 -27.50 -7.06 -12.28
CA LEU A 523 -26.23 -6.40 -11.94
C LEU A 523 -25.53 -5.89 -13.21
N VAL A 524 -24.87 -4.74 -13.10
CA VAL A 524 -23.92 -4.24 -14.09
C VAL A 524 -22.55 -4.17 -13.45
N LEU A 525 -21.57 -4.89 -14.01
CA LEU A 525 -20.20 -4.97 -13.49
C LEU A 525 -19.22 -4.18 -14.38
N ASP A 526 -18.15 -3.65 -13.79
CA ASP A 526 -17.12 -2.89 -14.51
C ASP A 526 -16.01 -3.76 -15.14
N ILE A 527 -16.42 -4.88 -15.75
CA ILE A 527 -15.56 -5.93 -16.35
C ILE A 527 -15.61 -5.91 -17.87
#